data_AF-A0A6F9CAP0-F1
#
_entry.id   AF-A0A6F9CAP0-F1
#
_cell.length_a   1.000
_cell.length_b   1.000
_cell.length_c   1.000
_cell.angle_alpha   90.00
_cell.angle_beta   90.00
_cell.angle_gamma   90.00
#
_symmetry.space_group_name_H-M   'P 1'
#
loop_
_entity.id
_entity.type
_entity.pdbx_description
1 polymer ?
#
loop_
_entity_poly.entity_id
_entity_poly.type
_entity_poly.pdbx_seq_one_letter_code
_entity_poly.pdbx_strand_id
1 'polypeptide(L)'
;MEQIAEMIPAVLTYFNFRTVIGVGVGAGSYILSRFTMAHPDSVEGLVLININPETRGWMDWAAQKITTLTSSLTEQILSHLFSQEEMSANADLVKSHRDRISKAPNLINIELFWRSYNSRRDLIIDRNSNFKCPVMLVVGDQAPHEEAAVECNSKLDPTTTSFLKMADAGGLPQLTQRERERQREIFTQTAKDRGNG
;
A
#
# COMPACT_ATOMS: atom_id res chain seq x y z
N MET A 1 -1.92 12.77 -4.66
CA MET A 1 -0.97 11.79 -4.10
C MET A 1 0.42 12.39 -3.93
N GLU A 2 1.04 12.93 -4.98
CA GLU A 2 2.38 13.57 -4.92
C GLU A 2 2.44 14.67 -3.85
N GLN A 3 1.48 15.60 -3.88
CA GLN A 3 1.36 16.66 -2.88
C GLN A 3 1.24 16.14 -1.44
N ILE A 4 0.66 14.95 -1.23
CA ILE A 4 0.57 14.36 0.12
C ILE A 4 1.95 13.84 0.56
N ALA A 5 2.75 13.29 -0.36
CA ALA A 5 4.11 12.88 -0.08
C ALA A 5 5.01 14.08 0.26
N GLU A 6 4.80 15.22 -0.43
CA GLU A 6 5.51 16.48 -0.17
C GLU A 6 5.18 17.12 1.19
N MET A 7 4.11 16.67 1.87
CA MET A 7 3.80 17.12 3.23
C MET A 7 4.64 16.42 4.31
N ILE A 8 5.21 15.24 4.01
CA ILE A 8 5.94 14.42 4.98
C ILE A 8 7.19 15.14 5.53
N PRO A 9 8.04 15.80 4.72
CA PRO A 9 9.19 16.56 5.24
C PRO A 9 8.82 17.59 6.33
N ALA A 10 7.67 18.26 6.18
CA ALA A 10 7.20 19.23 7.17
C ALA A 10 6.86 18.55 8.51
N VAL A 11 6.27 17.35 8.46
CA VAL A 11 5.99 16.54 9.65
C VAL A 11 7.29 16.11 10.33
N LEU A 12 8.27 15.61 9.57
CA LEU A 12 9.57 15.20 10.12
C LEU A 12 10.30 16.37 10.78
N THR A 13 10.29 17.54 10.11
CA THR A 13 10.90 18.77 10.62
C THR A 13 10.23 19.24 11.91
N TYR A 14 8.90 19.25 11.96
CA TYR A 14 8.14 19.67 13.13
C TYR A 14 8.45 18.82 14.37
N PHE A 15 8.57 17.50 14.20
CA PHE A 15 8.89 16.57 15.29
C PHE A 15 10.40 16.35 15.49
N ASN A 16 11.26 17.02 14.71
CA ASN A 16 12.71 16.88 14.73
C ASN A 16 13.19 15.41 14.51
N PHE A 17 12.54 14.69 13.60
CA PHE A 17 12.96 13.36 13.17
C PHE A 17 13.91 13.46 11.98
N ARG A 18 15.09 12.86 12.09
CA ARG A 18 16.09 12.83 11.02
C ARG A 18 15.77 11.75 9.98
N THR A 19 15.31 10.59 10.44
CA THR A 19 15.03 9.40 9.64
C THR A 19 13.77 8.71 10.15
N VAL A 20 13.11 7.97 9.27
CA VAL A 20 11.93 7.15 9.62
C VAL A 20 11.98 5.78 8.96
N ILE A 21 11.24 4.85 9.55
CA ILE A 21 10.83 3.60 8.89
C ILE A 21 9.36 3.80 8.47
N GLY A 22 9.10 3.75 7.17
CA GLY A 22 7.77 3.96 6.62
C GLY A 22 6.97 2.66 6.58
N VAL A 23 5.74 2.68 7.06
CA VAL A 23 4.79 1.56 6.91
C VAL A 23 3.52 2.08 6.23
N GLY A 24 3.23 1.56 5.04
CA GLY A 24 2.11 2.00 4.22
C GLY A 24 1.21 0.84 3.83
N VAL A 25 -0.08 1.15 3.59
CA VAL A 25 -1.05 0.23 2.98
C VAL A 25 -1.67 0.91 1.77
N GLY A 26 -1.66 0.26 0.61
CA GLY A 26 -2.28 0.74 -0.63
C GLY A 26 -1.82 2.14 -1.02
N ALA A 27 -2.73 3.12 -0.94
CA ALA A 27 -2.43 4.53 -1.16
C ALA A 27 -1.29 5.07 -0.26
N GLY A 28 -1.22 4.60 0.98
CA GLY A 28 -0.13 4.97 1.91
C GLY A 28 1.22 4.42 1.46
N SER A 29 1.26 3.19 0.94
CA SER A 29 2.48 2.61 0.35
C SER A 29 2.97 3.45 -0.81
N TYR A 30 2.08 3.87 -1.71
CA TYR A 30 2.41 4.74 -2.82
C TYR A 30 2.98 6.10 -2.35
N ILE A 31 2.33 6.74 -1.37
CA ILE A 31 2.78 8.04 -0.82
C ILE A 31 4.19 7.92 -0.24
N LEU A 32 4.41 6.89 0.60
CA LEU A 32 5.70 6.68 1.23
C LEU A 32 6.78 6.35 0.20
N SER A 33 6.49 5.52 -0.80
CA SER A 33 7.40 5.28 -1.92
C SER A 33 7.79 6.58 -2.64
N ARG A 34 6.81 7.44 -2.97
CA ARG A 34 7.10 8.74 -3.59
C ARG A 34 7.96 9.64 -2.71
N PHE A 35 7.68 9.68 -1.41
CA PHE A 35 8.49 10.43 -0.45
C PHE A 35 9.92 9.89 -0.39
N THR A 36 10.10 8.57 -0.28
CA THR A 36 11.43 7.93 -0.23
C THR A 36 12.24 8.18 -1.49
N MET A 37 11.62 8.19 -2.67
CA MET A 37 12.33 8.53 -3.92
C MET A 37 12.85 9.97 -3.91
N ALA A 38 12.09 10.91 -3.33
CA ALA A 38 12.47 12.32 -3.24
C ALA A 38 13.46 12.60 -2.09
N HIS A 39 13.37 11.85 -0.98
CA HIS A 39 14.15 12.05 0.24
C HIS A 39 14.77 10.72 0.73
N PRO A 40 15.65 10.09 -0.07
CA PRO A 40 16.16 8.76 0.24
C PRO A 40 16.95 8.69 1.56
N ASP A 41 17.60 9.80 1.95
CA ASP A 41 18.41 9.85 3.17
C ASP A 41 17.56 10.06 4.45
N SER A 42 16.26 10.31 4.30
CA SER A 42 15.31 10.45 5.41
C SER A 42 14.56 9.15 5.72
N VAL A 43 14.87 8.05 5.02
CA VAL A 43 14.15 6.77 5.17
C VAL A 43 15.13 5.63 5.36
N GLU A 44 15.02 4.94 6.49
CA GLU A 44 15.86 3.79 6.84
C GLU A 44 15.28 2.46 6.38
N GLY A 45 13.98 2.41 6.08
CA GLY A 45 13.33 1.22 5.58
C GLY A 45 11.86 1.45 5.25
N LEU A 46 11.30 0.57 4.41
CA LEU A 46 9.91 0.61 4.01
C LEU A 46 9.22 -0.74 4.21
N VAL A 47 7.98 -0.71 4.69
CA VAL A 47 7.04 -1.82 4.64
C VAL A 47 5.86 -1.38 3.78
N LEU A 48 5.73 -1.98 2.60
CA LEU A 48 4.78 -1.57 1.56
C LEU A 48 3.74 -2.67 1.38
N ILE A 49 2.59 -2.48 2.03
CA ILE A 49 1.49 -3.44 2.01
C ILE A 49 0.57 -3.10 0.84
N ASN A 50 0.22 -4.09 0.02
CA ASN A 50 -0.68 -3.94 -1.13
C ASN A 50 -0.28 -2.77 -2.04
N ILE A 51 1.01 -2.59 -2.30
CA ILE A 51 1.48 -1.53 -3.18
C ILE A 51 1.05 -1.79 -4.62
N ASN A 52 0.61 -0.72 -5.29
CA ASN A 52 0.42 -0.73 -6.73
C ASN A 52 1.16 0.50 -7.31
N PRO A 53 2.34 0.29 -7.92
CA PRO A 53 3.18 1.38 -8.40
C PRO A 53 2.62 2.04 -9.66
N GLU A 54 1.80 1.33 -10.43
CA GLU A 54 1.34 1.79 -11.73
C GLU A 54 -0.11 2.27 -11.69
N THR A 55 -0.43 3.11 -12.66
CA THR A 55 -1.80 3.45 -13.01
C THR A 55 -2.42 2.31 -13.77
N ARG A 56 -3.67 2.04 -13.42
CA ARG A 56 -4.54 1.09 -14.12
C ARG A 56 -4.51 1.41 -15.62
N GLY A 57 -4.15 0.42 -16.44
CA GLY A 57 -4.13 0.56 -17.90
C GLY A 57 -5.50 0.98 -18.44
N TRP A 58 -5.57 1.40 -19.71
CA TRP A 58 -6.80 1.91 -20.32
C TRP A 58 -8.03 0.98 -20.16
N MET A 59 -7.83 -0.34 -20.10
CA MET A 59 -8.88 -1.34 -19.82
C MET A 59 -9.40 -1.25 -18.38
N ASP A 60 -8.50 -1.15 -17.40
CA ASP A 60 -8.88 -0.99 -16.00
C ASP A 60 -9.49 0.38 -15.71
N TRP A 61 -9.09 1.42 -16.45
CA TRP A 61 -9.75 2.72 -16.44
C TRP A 61 -11.19 2.64 -16.99
N ALA A 62 -11.40 1.89 -18.08
CA ALA A 62 -12.74 1.68 -18.64
C ALA A 62 -13.63 0.86 -17.69
N ALA A 63 -13.10 -0.22 -17.11
CA ALA A 63 -13.77 -1.00 -16.08
C ALA A 63 -14.09 -0.15 -14.83
N GLN A 64 -13.16 0.72 -14.40
CA GLN A 64 -13.42 1.69 -13.33
C GLN A 64 -14.53 2.66 -13.70
N LYS A 65 -14.58 3.18 -14.94
CA LYS A 65 -15.66 4.09 -15.35
C LYS A 65 -17.03 3.42 -15.35
N ILE A 66 -17.12 2.18 -15.83
CA ILE A 66 -18.37 1.41 -15.78
C ILE A 66 -18.77 1.16 -14.32
N THR A 67 -17.82 0.73 -13.49
CA THR A 67 -18.05 0.51 -12.05
C THR A 67 -18.43 1.81 -11.33
N THR A 68 -17.88 2.95 -11.73
CA THR A 68 -18.23 4.27 -11.15
C THR A 68 -19.67 4.66 -11.46
N LEU A 69 -20.18 4.25 -12.62
CA LEU A 69 -21.57 4.50 -13.03
C LEU A 69 -22.56 3.55 -12.36
N THR A 70 -22.14 2.33 -11.98
CA THR A 70 -23.04 1.27 -11.49
C THR A 70 -22.90 0.98 -10.00
N SER A 71 -21.85 1.45 -9.33
CA SER A 71 -21.53 1.13 -7.94
C SER A 71 -21.30 2.38 -7.09
N SER A 72 -21.83 2.34 -5.85
CA SER A 72 -21.58 3.40 -4.86
C SER A 72 -20.08 3.53 -4.53
N LEU A 73 -19.66 4.70 -4.06
CA LEU A 73 -18.27 4.92 -3.57
C LEU A 73 -17.86 3.86 -2.54
N THR A 74 -18.78 3.48 -1.65
CA THR A 74 -18.54 2.44 -0.65
C THR A 74 -18.19 1.11 -1.30
N GLU A 75 -18.95 0.66 -2.30
CA GLU A 75 -18.67 -0.61 -3.00
C GLU A 75 -17.35 -0.55 -3.78
N GLN A 76 -17.03 0.59 -4.40
CA GLN A 76 -15.74 0.78 -5.08
C GLN A 76 -14.57 0.63 -4.11
N ILE A 77 -14.64 1.27 -2.94
CA ILE A 77 -13.60 1.17 -1.91
C ILE A 77 -13.54 -0.26 -1.36
N LEU A 78 -14.67 -0.93 -1.12
CA LEU A 78 -14.67 -2.32 -0.66
C LEU A 78 -14.01 -3.27 -1.67
N SER A 79 -14.33 -3.13 -2.96
CA SER A 79 -13.69 -3.93 -4.02
C SER A 79 -12.19 -3.65 -4.18
N HIS A 80 -11.71 -2.51 -3.67
CA HIS A 80 -10.29 -2.18 -3.58
C HIS A 80 -9.62 -2.78 -2.35
N LEU A 81 -10.36 -2.96 -1.25
CA LEU A 81 -9.84 -3.46 0.02
C LEU A 81 -9.93 -4.98 0.16
N PHE A 82 -10.86 -5.65 -0.53
CA PHE A 82 -11.17 -7.07 -0.38
C PHE A 82 -11.26 -7.78 -1.72
N SER A 83 -10.87 -9.05 -1.75
CA SER A 83 -11.08 -9.92 -2.91
C SER A 83 -12.58 -10.25 -3.09
N GLN A 84 -12.97 -10.71 -4.28
CA GLN A 84 -14.36 -11.15 -4.52
C GLN A 84 -14.75 -12.33 -3.62
N GLU A 85 -13.80 -13.21 -3.31
CA GLU A 85 -14.00 -14.31 -2.39
C GLU A 85 -14.25 -13.80 -0.97
N GLU A 86 -13.46 -12.84 -0.47
CA GLU A 86 -13.70 -12.23 0.84
C GLU A 86 -15.04 -11.51 0.93
N MET A 87 -15.41 -10.80 -0.15
CA MET A 87 -16.69 -10.10 -0.26
C MET A 87 -17.89 -11.04 -0.17
N SER A 88 -17.74 -12.32 -0.54
CA SER A 88 -18.79 -13.35 -0.48
C SER A 88 -18.73 -14.23 0.75
N ALA A 89 -17.53 -14.58 1.24
CA ALA A 89 -17.30 -15.54 2.31
C ALA A 89 -17.23 -14.90 3.71
N ASN A 90 -16.68 -13.69 3.84
CA ASN A 90 -16.41 -13.04 5.14
C ASN A 90 -17.38 -11.89 5.42
N ALA A 91 -18.66 -12.24 5.55
CA ALA A 91 -19.75 -11.28 5.68
C ALA A 91 -19.57 -10.29 6.83
N ASP A 92 -19.08 -10.71 8.00
CA ASP A 92 -18.99 -9.83 9.18
C ASP A 92 -17.89 -8.77 9.08
N LEU A 93 -16.69 -9.15 8.63
CA LEU A 93 -15.58 -8.21 8.41
C LEU A 93 -15.94 -7.18 7.33
N VAL A 94 -16.44 -7.67 6.19
CA VAL A 94 -16.83 -6.83 5.06
C VAL A 94 -18.00 -5.93 5.43
N LYS A 95 -19.00 -6.43 6.15
CA LYS A 95 -20.14 -5.63 6.64
C LYS A 95 -19.69 -4.55 7.62
N SER A 96 -18.80 -4.87 8.55
CA SER A 96 -18.23 -3.88 9.48
C SER A 96 -17.50 -2.75 8.72
N HIS A 97 -16.70 -3.10 7.71
CA HIS A 97 -16.02 -2.11 6.87
C HIS A 97 -16.99 -1.30 6.00
N ARG A 98 -18.01 -1.94 5.43
CA ARG A 98 -19.08 -1.29 4.64
C ARG A 98 -19.81 -0.25 5.48
N ASP A 99 -20.20 -0.62 6.70
CA ASP A 99 -20.87 0.27 7.63
C ASP A 99 -19.98 1.45 8.02
N ARG A 100 -18.70 1.20 8.29
CA ARG A 100 -17.73 2.25 8.64
C ARG A 100 -17.55 3.28 7.52
N ILE A 101 -17.48 2.82 6.26
CA ILE A 101 -17.31 3.71 5.11
C ILE A 101 -18.61 4.46 4.80
N SER A 102 -19.75 3.76 4.75
CA SER A 102 -21.04 4.38 4.40
C SER A 102 -21.54 5.39 5.44
N LYS A 103 -21.22 5.17 6.72
CA LYS A 103 -21.60 6.06 7.84
C LYS A 103 -20.49 7.06 8.20
N ALA A 104 -19.43 7.16 7.40
CA ALA A 104 -18.33 8.07 7.68
C ALA A 104 -18.82 9.55 7.60
N PRO A 105 -18.62 10.37 8.65
CA PRO A 105 -19.09 11.76 8.66
C PRO A 105 -18.37 12.64 7.62
N ASN A 106 -17.21 12.20 7.14
CA ASN A 106 -16.32 12.87 6.21
C ASN A 106 -16.26 12.18 4.83
N LEU A 107 -17.37 11.59 4.37
CA LEU A 107 -17.44 10.84 3.12
C LEU A 107 -16.94 11.65 1.90
N ILE A 108 -17.20 12.97 1.87
CA ILE A 108 -16.71 13.87 0.82
C ILE A 108 -15.16 13.87 0.76
N ASN A 109 -14.49 13.90 1.91
CA ASN A 109 -13.02 13.89 1.95
C ASN A 109 -12.45 12.53 1.55
N ILE A 110 -13.15 11.44 1.91
CA ILE A 110 -12.81 10.09 1.47
C ILE A 110 -12.90 9.99 -0.06
N GLU A 111 -13.94 10.58 -0.66
CA GLU A 111 -14.10 10.62 -2.11
C GLU A 111 -12.97 11.40 -2.79
N LEU A 112 -12.61 12.58 -2.27
CA LEU A 112 -11.48 13.37 -2.78
C LEU A 112 -10.16 12.59 -2.71
N PHE A 113 -9.93 11.88 -1.60
CA PHE A 113 -8.75 11.03 -1.45
C PHE A 113 -8.76 9.85 -2.43
N TRP A 114 -9.90 9.18 -2.59
CA TRP A 114 -10.10 8.08 -3.54
C TRP A 114 -9.84 8.52 -4.99
N ARG A 115 -10.40 9.66 -5.39
CA ARG A 115 -10.16 10.28 -6.70
C ARG A 115 -8.69 10.59 -6.91
N SER A 116 -8.01 11.16 -5.90
CA SER A 116 -6.58 11.44 -6.00
C SER A 116 -5.75 10.15 -6.17
N TYR A 117 -6.11 9.09 -5.47
CA TYR A 117 -5.43 7.79 -5.60
C TYR A 117 -5.62 7.18 -7.00
N ASN A 118 -6.84 7.24 -7.56
CA ASN A 118 -7.10 6.74 -8.91
C ASN A 118 -6.44 7.58 -10.01
N SER A 119 -6.22 8.88 -9.76
CA SER A 119 -5.53 9.78 -10.69
C SER A 119 -4.03 9.92 -10.40
N ARG A 120 -3.43 8.99 -9.65
CA ARG A 120 -1.98 9.02 -9.37
C ARG A 120 -1.19 8.86 -10.68
N ARG A 121 0.10 9.16 -10.66
CA ARG A 121 1.02 8.84 -11.78
C ARG A 121 1.76 7.55 -11.48
N ASP A 122 2.39 6.95 -12.49
CA ASP A 122 3.21 5.78 -12.26
C ASP A 122 4.41 6.12 -11.37
N LEU A 123 4.75 5.20 -10.48
CA LEU A 123 6.03 5.15 -9.79
C LEU A 123 7.05 4.53 -10.76
N ILE A 124 7.96 5.35 -11.27
CA ILE A 124 9.06 4.88 -12.12
C ILE A 124 10.09 4.22 -11.21
N ILE A 125 9.98 2.90 -11.06
CA ILE A 125 10.94 2.09 -10.31
C ILE A 125 11.70 1.26 -11.34
N ASP A 126 12.97 1.60 -11.54
CA ASP A 126 13.89 0.83 -12.37
C ASP A 126 15.21 0.57 -11.63
N ARG A 127 16.17 -0.05 -12.33
CA ARG A 127 17.50 -0.37 -11.75
C ARG A 127 18.32 0.86 -11.38
N ASN A 128 18.06 2.01 -12.00
CA ASN A 128 18.77 3.27 -11.75
C ASN A 128 18.05 4.17 -10.73
N SER A 129 16.76 3.91 -10.51
CA SER A 129 15.85 4.68 -9.65
C SER A 129 15.21 3.81 -8.56
N ASN A 130 16.01 2.91 -7.97
CA ASN A 130 15.56 2.04 -6.89
C ASN A 130 15.56 2.74 -5.52
N PHE A 131 14.90 2.13 -4.55
CA PHE A 131 14.99 2.59 -3.16
C PHE A 131 16.39 2.31 -2.62
N LYS A 132 17.00 3.31 -1.97
CA LYS A 132 18.31 3.12 -1.30
C LYS A 132 18.19 2.36 0.02
N CYS A 133 17.00 2.34 0.61
CA CYS A 133 16.71 1.67 1.87
C CYS A 133 16.17 0.24 1.64
N PRO A 134 16.27 -0.65 2.63
CA PRO A 134 15.56 -1.93 2.62
C PRO A 134 14.05 -1.78 2.43
N VAL A 135 13.46 -2.70 1.69
CA VAL A 135 12.01 -2.73 1.42
C VAL A 135 11.45 -4.11 1.75
N MET A 136 10.36 -4.13 2.51
CA MET A 136 9.53 -5.32 2.71
C MET A 136 8.21 -5.12 1.97
N LEU A 137 8.04 -5.84 0.86
CA LEU A 137 6.78 -5.92 0.14
C LEU A 137 5.88 -6.96 0.81
N VAL A 138 4.61 -6.62 0.97
CA VAL A 138 3.66 -7.43 1.73
C VAL A 138 2.33 -7.49 0.98
N VAL A 139 1.84 -8.70 0.70
CA VAL A 139 0.53 -8.89 0.05
C VAL A 139 -0.12 -10.20 0.50
N GLY A 140 -1.44 -10.20 0.65
CA GLY A 140 -2.19 -11.43 0.89
C GLY A 140 -2.33 -12.25 -0.39
N ASP A 141 -2.38 -13.57 -0.25
CA ASP A 141 -2.76 -14.47 -1.34
C ASP A 141 -4.19 -14.18 -1.80
N GLN A 142 -4.41 -14.16 -3.11
CA GLN A 142 -5.68 -13.80 -3.76
C GLN A 142 -6.17 -12.37 -3.45
N ALA A 143 -5.31 -11.50 -2.92
CA ALA A 143 -5.65 -10.10 -2.69
C ALA A 143 -5.80 -9.33 -4.03
N PRO A 144 -6.62 -8.28 -4.09
CA PRO A 144 -6.80 -7.46 -5.31
C PRO A 144 -5.51 -6.83 -5.88
N HIS A 145 -4.43 -6.80 -5.10
CA HIS A 145 -3.16 -6.15 -5.46
C HIS A 145 -2.01 -7.15 -5.59
N GLU A 146 -2.29 -8.46 -5.61
CA GLU A 146 -1.26 -9.50 -5.70
C GLU A 146 -0.37 -9.31 -6.93
N GLU A 147 -0.97 -9.24 -8.12
CA GLU A 147 -0.23 -9.10 -9.38
C GLU A 147 0.64 -7.83 -9.38
N ALA A 148 0.09 -6.71 -8.93
CA ALA A 148 0.81 -5.44 -8.85
C ALA A 148 1.99 -5.50 -7.86
N ALA A 149 1.85 -6.19 -6.73
CA ALA A 149 2.93 -6.38 -5.77
C ALA A 149 4.03 -7.30 -6.31
N VAL A 150 3.65 -8.38 -7.01
CA VAL A 150 4.59 -9.29 -7.69
C VAL A 150 5.37 -8.54 -8.77
N GLU A 151 4.69 -7.74 -9.58
CA GLU A 151 5.33 -6.92 -10.61
C GLU A 151 6.27 -5.89 -9.99
N CYS A 152 5.84 -5.20 -8.91
CA CYS A 152 6.69 -4.28 -8.17
C CYS A 152 7.97 -4.97 -7.67
N ASN A 153 7.86 -6.19 -7.13
CA ASN A 153 9.01 -6.96 -6.67
C ASN A 153 10.01 -7.24 -7.79
N SER A 154 9.53 -7.50 -9.01
CA SER A 154 10.39 -7.77 -10.17
C SER A 154 11.25 -6.58 -10.61
N LYS A 155 10.83 -5.36 -10.24
CA LYS A 155 11.51 -4.10 -10.58
C LYS A 155 12.46 -3.61 -9.48
N LEU A 156 12.32 -4.16 -8.26
CA LEU A 156 13.12 -3.76 -7.11
C LEU A 156 14.46 -4.50 -7.04
N ASP A 157 15.42 -3.90 -6.33
CA ASP A 157 16.71 -4.55 -6.08
C ASP A 157 16.52 -5.77 -5.15
N PRO A 158 16.81 -6.99 -5.63
CA PRO A 158 16.59 -8.21 -4.86
C PRO A 158 17.52 -8.34 -3.65
N THR A 159 18.62 -7.57 -3.59
CA THR A 159 19.55 -7.61 -2.44
C THR A 159 19.05 -6.81 -1.25
N THR A 160 18.13 -5.87 -1.48
CA THR A 160 17.58 -4.96 -0.48
C THR A 160 16.07 -5.12 -0.30
N THR A 161 15.43 -5.99 -1.08
CA THR A 161 13.98 -6.21 -1.05
C THR A 161 13.64 -7.61 -0.57
N SER A 162 12.73 -7.70 0.41
CA SER A 162 12.08 -8.94 0.84
C SER A 162 10.62 -8.92 0.42
N PHE A 163 10.11 -10.06 -0.05
CA PHE A 163 8.71 -10.20 -0.47
C PHE A 163 7.99 -11.24 0.36
N LEU A 164 6.99 -10.79 1.12
CA LEU A 164 6.15 -11.62 1.97
C LEU A 164 4.76 -11.75 1.34
N LYS A 165 4.52 -12.90 0.71
CA LYS A 165 3.19 -13.33 0.28
C LYS A 165 2.54 -14.17 1.38
N MET A 166 1.33 -13.80 1.79
CA MET A 166 0.75 -14.25 3.05
C MET A 166 -0.45 -15.13 2.74
N ALA A 167 -0.35 -16.43 3.07
CA ALA A 167 -1.44 -17.37 2.87
C ALA A 167 -2.66 -16.98 3.72
N ASP A 168 -3.84 -17.14 3.15
CA ASP A 168 -5.14 -16.90 3.81
C ASP A 168 -5.32 -15.50 4.45
N ALA A 169 -4.56 -14.50 3.98
CA ALA A 169 -4.56 -13.16 4.55
C ALA A 169 -5.47 -12.15 3.82
N GLY A 170 -5.88 -12.48 2.59
CA GLY A 170 -6.81 -11.68 1.79
C GLY A 170 -6.35 -10.23 1.56
N GLY A 171 -7.31 -9.32 1.40
CA GLY A 171 -7.05 -7.92 1.04
C GLY A 171 -6.58 -7.03 2.18
N LEU A 172 -6.71 -7.46 3.45
CA LEU A 172 -6.25 -6.71 4.63
C LEU A 172 -5.26 -7.51 5.51
N PRO A 173 -4.08 -7.87 4.98
CA PRO A 173 -3.09 -8.72 5.65
C PRO A 173 -2.59 -8.17 7.00
N GLN A 174 -2.69 -6.87 7.22
CA GLN A 174 -2.31 -6.21 8.47
C GLN A 174 -3.31 -6.41 9.63
N LEU A 175 -4.54 -6.86 9.33
CA LEU A 175 -5.58 -7.04 10.35
C LEU A 175 -5.66 -8.48 10.86
N THR A 176 -5.06 -9.45 10.16
CA THR A 176 -4.98 -10.84 10.62
C THR A 176 -3.91 -10.99 11.72
N GLN A 177 -4.31 -11.45 12.90
CA GLN A 177 -3.47 -11.37 14.11
C GLN A 177 -2.20 -12.23 14.07
N ARG A 178 -2.28 -13.45 13.52
CA ARG A 178 -1.13 -14.35 13.33
C ARG A 178 -0.03 -13.74 12.45
N GLU A 179 -0.44 -12.78 11.65
CA GLU A 179 0.31 -12.37 10.50
C GLU A 179 1.02 -11.03 10.74
N ARG A 180 0.48 -10.19 11.63
CA ARG A 180 1.23 -9.09 12.27
C ARG A 180 2.48 -9.59 13.02
N GLU A 181 2.40 -10.74 13.67
CA GLU A 181 3.52 -11.33 14.41
C GLU A 181 4.64 -11.77 13.45
N ARG A 182 4.26 -12.44 12.35
CA ARG A 182 5.19 -12.83 11.30
C ARG A 182 5.86 -11.65 10.60
N GLN A 183 5.12 -10.59 10.29
CA GLN A 183 5.68 -9.35 9.74
C GLN A 183 6.71 -8.71 10.68
N ARG A 184 6.43 -8.71 11.98
CA ARG A 184 7.37 -8.18 12.99
C ARG A 184 8.64 -9.01 13.06
N GLU A 185 8.53 -10.33 13.05
CA GLU A 185 9.70 -11.24 13.09
C GLU A 185 10.60 -11.04 11.87
N ILE A 186 10.03 -11.07 10.66
CA ILE A 186 10.78 -10.90 9.41
C ILE A 186 11.44 -9.53 9.37
N PHE A 187 10.69 -8.46 9.68
CA PHE A 187 11.26 -7.12 9.69
C PHE A 187 12.40 -6.98 10.71
N THR A 188 12.23 -7.56 11.89
CA THR A 188 13.27 -7.57 12.95
C THR A 188 14.51 -8.34 12.50
N GLN A 189 14.34 -9.46 11.80
CA GLN A 189 15.45 -10.25 11.27
C GLN A 189 16.21 -9.50 10.18
N THR A 190 15.50 -8.94 9.19
CA THR A 190 16.09 -8.13 8.11
C THR A 190 16.85 -6.91 8.64
N ALA A 191 16.34 -6.28 9.70
CA ALA A 191 17.01 -5.16 10.36
C ALA A 191 18.25 -5.61 11.17
N LYS A 192 18.17 -6.74 11.88
CA LYS A 192 19.28 -7.27 12.71
C LYS A 192 20.45 -7.77 11.88
N ASP A 193 20.20 -8.43 10.75
CA ASP A 193 21.24 -8.99 9.90
C ASP A 193 22.15 -7.90 9.27
N ARG A 194 21.76 -6.61 9.37
CA ARG A 194 22.55 -5.46 8.89
C ARG A 194 23.15 -4.57 9.97
N GLY A 195 22.74 -4.71 11.23
CA GLY A 195 23.36 -3.98 12.36
C GLY A 195 24.76 -4.50 12.76
N ASN A 196 25.17 -5.63 12.19
CA ASN A 196 26.45 -6.31 12.46
C ASN A 196 27.43 -6.27 11.27
N GLY A 197 27.17 -5.44 10.25
CA GLY A 197 28.00 -5.29 9.03
C GLY A 197 28.75 -3.98 8.98
#